data_AF-A0A427XF84-F1
#
_entry.id   AF-A0A427XF84-F1
#
_cell.length_a   1.000
_cell.length_b   1.000
_cell.length_c   1.000
_cell.angle_alpha   90.00
_cell.angle_beta   90.00
_cell.angle_gamma   90.00
#
_symmetry.space_group_name_H-M   'P 1'
#
loop_
_entity.id
_entity.type
_entity.pdbx_description
1 polymer ?
#
loop_
_entity_poly.entity_id
_entity_poly.type
_entity_poly.pdbx_seq_one_letter_code
_entity_poly.pdbx_strand_id
1 'polypeptide(L)'
;MSLTQAPSKALDALVQSARQHPYAVSLALGLPLVLSPLVSSLLASYRGYMALGPGGFPHNVFGWAFQGLLQPLARDTLSPAPFSNPAADAEFAPHGRESFLAAPLPTRAGERPTVPGYVVPQRQTTEPAPQYVDEMNAYLSSLTKASPQLLEFRPSVLEHPSFPAVALVHPPKFVKHSEIAHVHSEGSSHVLLSLEDARSVLRTGWGQRHPISGVLMPLTYVMIYAPRDEHELEVWKNIVRASVAFTTAE
;
A
#
# COMPACT_ATOMS: atom_id res chain seq x y z
N MET A 1 63.14 7.91 -25.05
CA MET A 1 62.53 7.07 -23.99
C MET A 1 61.13 6.70 -24.44
N SER A 2 60.91 5.44 -24.79
CA SER A 2 59.71 4.95 -25.48
C SER A 2 58.63 4.54 -24.47
N LEU A 3 57.45 5.12 -24.58
CA LEU A 3 56.29 4.93 -23.67
C LEU A 3 55.26 3.90 -24.20
N THR A 4 55.65 2.95 -25.06
CA THR A 4 54.69 2.10 -25.80
C THR A 4 54.75 0.58 -25.52
N GLN A 5 55.55 0.09 -24.57
CA GLN A 5 55.71 -1.37 -24.32
C GLN A 5 54.85 -1.98 -23.20
N ALA A 6 54.07 -1.18 -22.45
CA ALA A 6 53.28 -1.68 -21.33
C ALA A 6 52.02 -2.52 -21.69
N PRO A 7 51.27 -2.25 -22.79
CA PRO A 7 49.97 -2.91 -22.99
C PRO A 7 50.06 -4.37 -23.47
N SER A 8 51.15 -4.80 -24.11
CA SER A 8 51.28 -6.17 -24.65
C SER A 8 51.49 -7.22 -23.57
N LYS A 9 52.36 -6.94 -22.58
CA LYS A 9 52.67 -7.89 -21.50
C LYS A 9 51.47 -8.17 -20.60
N ALA A 10 50.62 -7.16 -20.36
CA ALA A 10 49.40 -7.32 -19.58
C ALA A 10 48.37 -8.18 -20.33
N LEU A 11 48.22 -7.97 -21.64
CA LEU A 11 47.33 -8.76 -22.47
C LEU A 11 47.80 -10.22 -22.56
N ASP A 12 49.09 -10.45 -22.75
CA ASP A 12 49.68 -11.79 -22.83
C ASP A 12 49.52 -12.56 -21.51
N ALA A 13 49.72 -11.90 -20.38
CA ALA A 13 49.49 -12.47 -19.04
C ALA A 13 48.01 -12.82 -18.81
N LEU A 14 47.09 -11.98 -19.31
CA LEU A 14 45.64 -12.22 -19.21
C LEU A 14 45.22 -13.43 -20.06
N VAL A 15 45.74 -13.54 -21.28
CA VAL A 15 45.50 -14.67 -22.19
C VAL A 15 46.09 -15.97 -21.62
N GLN A 16 47.30 -15.92 -21.04
CA GLN A 16 47.92 -17.07 -20.41
C GLN A 16 47.14 -17.54 -19.18
N SER A 17 46.69 -16.62 -18.34
CA SER A 17 45.83 -16.90 -17.18
C SER A 17 44.48 -17.50 -17.59
N ALA A 18 43.84 -16.97 -18.65
CA ALA A 18 42.59 -17.50 -19.18
C ALA A 18 42.73 -18.93 -19.73
N ARG A 19 43.90 -19.28 -20.30
CA ARG A 19 44.19 -20.65 -20.75
C ARG A 19 44.49 -21.61 -19.59
N GLN A 20 45.14 -21.12 -18.53
CA GLN A 20 45.47 -21.92 -17.33
C GLN A 20 44.25 -22.15 -16.43
N HIS A 21 43.31 -21.21 -16.39
CA HIS A 21 42.12 -21.25 -15.51
C HIS A 21 40.82 -20.93 -16.27
N PRO A 22 40.46 -21.72 -17.30
CA PRO A 22 39.32 -21.40 -18.18
C PRO A 22 37.98 -21.33 -17.45
N TYR A 23 37.78 -22.18 -16.42
CA TYR A 23 36.56 -22.16 -15.60
C TYR A 23 36.48 -20.93 -14.70
N ALA A 24 37.60 -20.51 -14.09
CA ALA A 24 37.61 -19.34 -13.21
C ALA A 24 37.35 -18.04 -14.00
N VAL A 25 37.92 -17.92 -15.20
CA VAL A 25 37.66 -16.79 -16.10
C VAL A 25 36.23 -16.81 -16.64
N SER A 26 35.71 -17.98 -17.02
CA SER A 26 34.31 -18.13 -17.45
C SER A 26 33.33 -17.78 -16.32
N LEU A 27 33.62 -18.18 -15.08
CA LEU A 27 32.82 -17.85 -13.91
C LEU A 27 32.90 -16.34 -13.62
N ALA A 28 34.10 -15.73 -13.67
CA ALA A 28 34.30 -14.31 -13.40
C ALA A 28 33.60 -13.39 -14.42
N LEU A 29 33.49 -13.82 -15.69
CA LEU A 29 32.79 -13.06 -16.74
C LEU A 29 31.31 -13.41 -16.83
N GLY A 30 30.94 -14.67 -16.60
CA GLY A 30 29.56 -15.13 -16.68
C GLY A 30 28.69 -14.73 -15.49
N LEU A 31 29.24 -14.76 -14.27
CA LEU A 31 28.49 -14.43 -13.05
C LEU A 31 27.94 -12.99 -13.06
N PRO A 32 28.70 -11.95 -13.44
CA PRO A 32 28.16 -10.58 -13.55
C PRO A 32 27.06 -10.44 -14.60
N LEU A 33 27.18 -11.13 -15.75
CA LEU A 33 26.16 -11.10 -16.81
C LEU A 33 24.85 -11.73 -16.36
N VAL A 34 24.92 -12.84 -15.61
CA VAL A 34 23.74 -13.54 -15.08
C VAL A 34 23.13 -12.79 -13.89
N LEU A 35 23.94 -12.17 -13.03
CA LEU A 35 23.47 -11.44 -11.86
C LEU A 35 23.00 -10.01 -12.19
N SER A 36 23.43 -9.41 -13.30
CA SER A 36 23.10 -8.03 -13.65
C SER A 36 21.59 -7.74 -13.74
N PRO A 37 20.75 -8.57 -14.38
CA PRO A 37 19.31 -8.36 -14.39
C PRO A 37 18.67 -8.44 -13.00
N LEU A 38 19.15 -9.36 -12.16
CA LEU A 38 18.69 -9.51 -10.78
C LEU A 38 19.06 -8.28 -9.95
N VAL A 39 20.32 -7.87 -10.00
CA VAL A 39 20.81 -6.66 -9.31
C VAL A 39 20.04 -5.42 -9.79
N SER A 40 19.82 -5.26 -11.09
CA SER A 40 19.06 -4.15 -11.66
C SER A 40 17.61 -4.15 -11.17
N SER A 41 16.96 -5.31 -11.10
CA SER A 41 15.59 -5.46 -10.58
C SER A 41 15.51 -5.16 -9.08
N LEU A 42 16.48 -5.61 -8.28
CA LEU A 42 16.56 -5.30 -6.85
C LEU A 42 16.78 -3.81 -6.61
N LEU A 43 17.66 -3.17 -7.39
CA LEU A 43 17.90 -1.74 -7.32
C LEU A 43 16.67 -0.93 -7.73
N ALA A 44 15.97 -1.35 -8.78
CA ALA A 44 14.71 -0.72 -9.21
C ALA A 44 13.62 -0.88 -8.13
N SER A 45 13.48 -2.08 -7.55
CA SER A 45 12.56 -2.34 -6.44
C SER A 45 12.91 -1.50 -5.21
N TYR A 46 14.19 -1.39 -4.84
CA TYR A 46 14.61 -0.56 -3.72
C TYR A 46 14.34 0.92 -3.98
N ARG A 47 14.66 1.43 -5.18
CA ARG A 47 14.38 2.81 -5.58
C ARG A 47 12.88 3.11 -5.54
N GLY A 48 12.04 2.19 -6.03
CA GLY A 48 10.59 2.32 -5.96
C GLY A 48 10.07 2.37 -4.52
N TYR A 49 10.61 1.53 -3.62
CA TYR A 49 10.27 1.58 -2.20
C TYR A 49 10.63 2.94 -1.58
N MET A 50 11.84 3.44 -1.88
CA MET A 50 12.27 4.75 -1.41
C MET A 50 11.41 5.89 -1.97
N ALA A 51 10.89 5.75 -3.18
CA ALA A 51 10.02 6.75 -3.81
C ALA A 51 8.63 6.87 -3.15
N LEU A 52 8.19 5.86 -2.39
CA LEU A 52 6.92 5.93 -1.64
C LEU A 52 6.99 6.92 -0.45
N GLY A 53 8.20 7.32 -0.05
CA GLY A 53 8.41 8.18 1.11
C GLY A 53 8.33 7.44 2.45
N PRO A 54 8.45 8.17 3.57
CA PRO A 54 8.39 7.59 4.90
C PRO A 54 6.96 7.13 5.25
N GLY A 55 6.88 6.04 5.99
CA GLY A 55 5.65 5.45 6.54
C GLY A 55 5.96 4.67 7.81
N GLY A 56 5.15 3.65 8.15
CA GLY A 56 5.34 2.88 9.39
C GLY A 56 6.60 2.02 9.46
N PHE A 57 7.21 1.74 8.32
CA PHE A 57 8.44 0.97 8.22
C PHE A 57 9.66 1.88 8.01
N PRO A 58 10.86 1.45 8.45
CA PRO A 58 12.08 2.22 8.26
C PRO A 58 12.30 2.56 6.78
N HIS A 59 12.41 3.85 6.45
CA HIS A 59 12.63 4.33 5.09
C HIS A 59 14.11 4.14 4.67
N ASN A 60 14.53 2.89 4.56
CA ASN A 60 15.88 2.46 4.20
C ASN A 60 15.87 1.00 3.70
N VAL A 61 17.05 0.44 3.44
CA VAL A 61 17.22 -0.94 2.95
C VAL A 61 16.62 -2.01 3.87
N PHE A 62 16.59 -1.77 5.19
CA PHE A 62 16.02 -2.72 6.13
C PHE A 62 14.50 -2.76 6.06
N GLY A 63 13.83 -1.61 5.92
CA GLY A 63 12.38 -1.58 5.69
C GLY A 63 11.98 -2.20 4.35
N TRP A 64 12.76 -1.94 3.28
CA TRP A 64 12.58 -2.59 1.99
C TRP A 64 12.73 -4.13 2.08
N ALA A 65 13.75 -4.61 2.80
CA ALA A 65 13.94 -6.04 3.00
C ALA A 65 12.80 -6.65 3.83
N PHE A 66 12.38 -5.96 4.90
CA PHE A 66 11.32 -6.44 5.77
C PHE A 66 9.97 -6.53 5.05
N GLN A 67 9.56 -5.50 4.29
CA GLN A 67 8.33 -5.62 3.49
C GLN A 67 8.45 -6.74 2.44
N GLY A 68 9.66 -7.01 1.95
CA GLY A 68 9.95 -8.14 1.06
C GLY A 68 9.67 -9.49 1.71
N LEU A 69 9.98 -9.64 3.00
CA LEU A 69 9.66 -10.85 3.77
C LEU A 69 8.15 -11.06 3.97
N LEU A 70 7.34 -10.00 3.87
CA LEU A 70 5.88 -10.09 3.96
C LEU A 70 5.21 -10.45 2.62
N GLN A 71 5.92 -10.39 1.50
CA GLN A 71 5.37 -10.69 0.16
C GLN A 71 4.67 -12.06 0.05
N PRO A 72 5.14 -13.16 0.68
CA PRO A 72 4.42 -14.43 0.66
C PRO A 72 3.01 -14.39 1.28
N LEU A 73 2.72 -13.39 2.11
CA LEU A 73 1.41 -13.17 2.71
C LEU A 73 0.49 -12.30 1.82
N ALA A 74 1.05 -11.63 0.82
CA ALA A 74 0.31 -10.75 -0.06
C ALA A 74 -0.74 -11.52 -0.85
N ARG A 75 -1.95 -10.97 -0.88
CA ARG A 75 -3.11 -11.47 -1.61
C ARG A 75 -3.46 -10.51 -2.74
N ASP A 76 -4.23 -11.01 -3.71
CA ASP A 76 -4.77 -10.17 -4.78
C ASP A 76 -5.59 -9.01 -4.20
N THR A 77 -5.23 -7.78 -4.56
CA THR A 77 -5.84 -6.57 -4.02
C THR A 77 -7.06 -6.12 -4.82
N LEU A 78 -7.26 -6.62 -6.04
CA LEU A 78 -8.28 -6.10 -6.96
C LEU A 78 -9.56 -6.95 -7.02
N SER A 79 -9.50 -8.24 -6.69
CA SER A 79 -10.69 -9.07 -6.70
C SER A 79 -11.65 -8.72 -5.54
N PRO A 80 -12.95 -8.49 -5.84
CA PRO A 80 -13.97 -8.34 -4.82
C PRO A 80 -14.50 -9.69 -4.29
N ALA A 81 -14.09 -10.82 -4.88
CA ALA A 81 -14.60 -12.14 -4.53
C ALA A 81 -14.45 -12.51 -3.04
N PRO A 82 -13.33 -12.17 -2.34
CA PRO A 82 -13.17 -12.49 -0.92
C PRO A 82 -14.29 -11.93 -0.03
N PHE A 83 -14.86 -10.77 -0.36
CA PHE A 83 -15.95 -10.19 0.43
C PHE A 83 -17.24 -10.99 0.33
N SER A 84 -17.43 -11.75 -0.74
CA SER A 84 -18.65 -12.57 -0.94
C SER A 84 -18.54 -13.94 -0.25
N ASN A 85 -17.43 -14.25 0.41
CA ASN A 85 -17.25 -15.54 1.08
C ASN A 85 -18.03 -15.55 2.41
N PRO A 86 -18.99 -16.47 2.61
CA PRO A 86 -19.74 -16.57 3.87
C PRO A 86 -18.86 -16.85 5.09
N ALA A 87 -17.66 -17.41 4.90
CA ALA A 87 -16.72 -17.64 5.99
C ALA A 87 -16.26 -16.34 6.68
N ALA A 88 -16.38 -15.18 6.01
CA ALA A 88 -16.06 -13.88 6.59
C ALA A 88 -17.18 -13.33 7.47
N ASP A 89 -18.42 -13.82 7.34
CA ASP A 89 -19.61 -13.20 7.93
C ASP A 89 -19.53 -13.11 9.45
N ALA A 90 -19.04 -14.18 10.09
CA ALA A 90 -18.97 -14.26 11.55
C ALA A 90 -18.05 -13.19 12.16
N GLU A 91 -16.99 -12.76 11.46
CA GLU A 91 -16.06 -11.74 11.96
C GLU A 91 -16.68 -10.33 11.96
N PHE A 92 -17.55 -10.06 10.99
CA PHE A 92 -18.15 -8.74 10.76
C PHE A 92 -19.64 -8.68 11.13
N ALA A 93 -20.18 -9.72 11.78
CA ALA A 93 -21.57 -9.77 12.20
C ALA A 93 -21.89 -8.70 13.28
N PRO A 94 -23.15 -8.23 13.35
CA PRO A 94 -24.26 -8.56 12.45
C PRO A 94 -24.26 -7.72 11.15
N HIS A 95 -23.58 -6.57 11.14
CA HIS A 95 -23.72 -5.55 10.10
C HIS A 95 -22.82 -5.73 8.87
N GLY A 96 -21.98 -6.77 8.83
CA GLY A 96 -20.99 -6.94 7.76
C GLY A 96 -21.61 -7.03 6.36
N ARG A 97 -22.87 -7.47 6.24
CA ARG A 97 -23.61 -7.58 4.97
C ARG A 97 -24.50 -6.38 4.67
N GLU A 98 -24.55 -5.40 5.55
CA GLU A 98 -25.33 -4.17 5.35
C GLU A 98 -24.51 -3.12 4.60
N SER A 99 -25.19 -2.30 3.82
CA SER A 99 -24.60 -1.15 3.12
C SER A 99 -24.81 0.10 3.97
N PHE A 100 -23.73 0.81 4.29
CA PHE A 100 -23.75 2.08 5.03
C PHE A 100 -23.48 3.29 4.12
N LEU A 101 -23.20 3.06 2.84
CA LEU A 101 -23.13 4.11 1.83
C LEU A 101 -24.48 4.84 1.71
N ALA A 102 -24.45 6.18 1.75
CA ALA A 102 -25.66 6.99 1.64
C ALA A 102 -26.35 6.88 0.27
N ALA A 103 -25.58 6.54 -0.76
CA ALA A 103 -26.04 6.26 -2.10
C ALA A 103 -25.08 5.26 -2.79
N PRO A 104 -25.55 4.48 -3.78
CA PRO A 104 -24.69 3.62 -4.58
C PRO A 104 -23.54 4.40 -5.24
N LEU A 105 -22.35 3.82 -5.23
CA LEU A 105 -21.17 4.43 -5.85
C LEU A 105 -21.29 4.39 -7.39
N PRO A 106 -21.02 5.50 -8.10
CA PRO A 106 -20.87 5.45 -9.54
C PRO A 106 -19.60 4.70 -9.92
N THR A 107 -19.48 4.23 -11.16
CA THR A 107 -18.21 3.70 -11.67
C THR A 107 -17.20 4.83 -11.78
N ARG A 108 -16.03 4.68 -11.16
CA ARG A 108 -14.92 5.65 -11.26
C ARG A 108 -14.46 5.74 -12.71
N ALA A 109 -14.33 6.96 -13.23
CA ALA A 109 -13.93 7.17 -14.62
C ALA A 109 -12.43 6.87 -14.84
N GLY A 110 -12.09 6.33 -16.01
CA GLY A 110 -10.69 6.05 -16.39
C GLY A 110 -10.12 4.78 -15.75
N GLU A 111 -8.81 4.61 -15.91
CA GLU A 111 -8.08 3.48 -15.33
C GLU A 111 -7.86 3.66 -13.82
N ARG A 112 -7.52 2.57 -13.13
CA ARG A 112 -7.11 2.63 -11.73
C ARG A 112 -5.71 3.25 -11.64
N PRO A 113 -5.41 4.01 -10.57
CA PRO A 113 -4.06 4.46 -10.35
C PRO A 113 -3.15 3.25 -10.07
N THR A 114 -1.88 3.39 -10.40
CA THR A 114 -0.86 2.38 -10.12
C THR A 114 -0.58 2.36 -8.63
N VAL A 115 -0.77 1.20 -8.00
CA VAL A 115 -0.30 0.90 -6.65
C VAL A 115 0.76 -0.18 -6.78
N PRO A 116 2.06 0.14 -6.64
CA PRO A 116 3.11 -0.86 -6.76
C PRO A 116 2.95 -1.96 -5.70
N GLY A 117 3.39 -3.16 -6.03
CA GLY A 117 3.17 -4.36 -5.21
C GLY A 117 3.98 -4.44 -3.91
N TYR A 118 4.33 -3.33 -3.26
CA TYR A 118 4.92 -3.35 -1.92
C TYR A 118 3.82 -3.67 -0.90
N VAL A 119 4.15 -4.47 0.10
CA VAL A 119 3.17 -4.83 1.15
C VAL A 119 2.93 -3.64 2.08
N VAL A 120 4.01 -2.97 2.49
CA VAL A 120 4.02 -1.79 3.35
C VAL A 120 5.22 -0.89 2.99
N PRO A 121 5.05 0.45 2.92
CA PRO A 121 3.76 1.14 2.89
C PRO A 121 3.02 0.84 1.57
N GLN A 122 1.69 0.81 1.59
CA GLN A 122 0.87 0.68 0.38
C GLN A 122 0.45 2.07 -0.09
N ARG A 123 0.95 2.52 -1.23
CA ARG A 123 0.67 3.86 -1.76
C ARG A 123 0.49 3.85 -3.26
N GLN A 124 -0.32 4.77 -3.76
CA GLN A 124 -0.45 4.96 -5.21
C GLN A 124 0.68 5.85 -5.72
N THR A 125 1.16 5.57 -6.93
CA THR A 125 2.25 6.32 -7.57
C THR A 125 1.80 7.14 -8.77
N THR A 126 0.53 7.03 -9.17
CA THR A 126 -0.08 7.86 -10.21
C THR A 126 -1.32 8.55 -9.66
N GLU A 127 -1.73 9.65 -10.30
CA GLU A 127 -2.86 10.47 -9.86
C GLU A 127 -2.78 10.91 -8.38
N PRO A 128 -1.61 11.29 -7.83
CA PRO A 128 -1.55 11.76 -6.45
C PRO A 128 -2.34 13.06 -6.34
N ALA A 129 -3.01 13.25 -5.20
CA ALA A 129 -3.81 14.44 -4.93
C ALA A 129 -3.47 15.09 -3.58
N PRO A 130 -2.20 15.50 -3.37
CA PRO A 130 -1.78 16.12 -2.11
C PRO A 130 -2.57 17.40 -1.78
N GLN A 131 -3.12 18.08 -2.79
CA GLN A 131 -3.94 19.28 -2.63
C GLN A 131 -5.23 19.05 -1.81
N TYR A 132 -5.74 17.82 -1.74
CA TYR A 132 -6.96 17.50 -0.97
C TYR A 132 -6.65 16.97 0.43
N VAL A 133 -5.40 16.65 0.77
CA VAL A 133 -5.04 15.99 2.04
C VAL A 133 -5.47 16.81 3.26
N ASP A 134 -5.28 18.13 3.24
CA ASP A 134 -5.69 19.01 4.34
C ASP A 134 -7.21 19.05 4.50
N GLU A 135 -7.97 19.11 3.40
CA GLU A 135 -9.43 19.08 3.43
C GLU A 135 -9.94 17.71 3.92
N MET A 136 -9.33 16.62 3.47
CA MET A 136 -9.66 15.26 3.90
C MET A 136 -9.42 15.10 5.42
N ASN A 137 -8.27 15.56 5.92
CA ASN A 137 -7.97 15.52 7.36
C ASN A 137 -8.88 16.44 8.18
N ALA A 138 -9.23 17.61 7.65
CA ALA A 138 -10.21 18.50 8.28
C ALA A 138 -11.59 17.85 8.34
N TYR A 139 -11.99 17.11 7.30
CA TYR A 139 -13.23 16.35 7.28
C TYR A 139 -13.23 15.24 8.33
N LEU A 140 -12.16 14.44 8.40
CA LEU A 140 -12.00 13.43 9.45
C LEU A 140 -12.10 14.04 10.86
N SER A 141 -11.40 15.14 11.10
CA SER A 141 -11.49 15.88 12.37
C SER A 141 -12.90 16.40 12.66
N SER A 142 -13.66 16.79 11.63
CA SER A 142 -15.05 17.24 11.80
C SER A 142 -15.98 16.11 12.24
N LEU A 143 -15.78 14.89 11.74
CA LEU A 143 -16.54 13.71 12.14
C LEU A 143 -16.29 13.38 13.62
N THR A 144 -15.03 13.44 14.08
CA THR A 144 -14.72 13.18 15.48
C THR A 144 -15.30 14.25 16.41
N LYS A 145 -15.32 15.51 15.99
CA LYS A 145 -15.96 16.61 16.74
C LYS A 145 -17.49 16.46 16.80
N ALA A 146 -18.10 15.90 15.76
CA ALA A 146 -19.54 15.65 15.73
C ALA A 146 -19.96 14.45 16.58
N SER A 147 -19.04 13.53 16.90
CA SER A 147 -19.34 12.33 17.70
C SER A 147 -18.18 11.97 18.65
N PRO A 148 -17.83 12.87 19.60
CA PRO A 148 -16.65 12.69 20.47
C PRO A 148 -16.77 11.51 21.43
N GLN A 149 -17.98 11.01 21.69
CA GLN A 149 -18.23 9.83 22.49
C GLN A 149 -17.96 8.51 21.73
N LEU A 150 -17.85 8.57 20.41
CA LEU A 150 -17.60 7.40 19.55
C LEU A 150 -16.21 7.44 18.93
N LEU A 151 -15.70 8.63 18.61
CA LEU A 151 -14.53 8.82 17.77
C LEU A 151 -13.49 9.76 18.40
N GLU A 152 -12.22 9.45 18.13
CA GLU A 152 -11.06 10.26 18.48
C GLU A 152 -10.22 10.57 17.25
N PHE A 153 -9.67 11.79 17.20
CA PHE A 153 -8.69 12.19 16.18
C PHE A 153 -7.30 12.21 16.80
N ARG A 154 -6.43 11.31 16.34
CA ARG A 154 -5.13 11.07 16.98
C ARG A 154 -4.06 10.59 15.99
N PRO A 155 -2.77 10.59 16.36
CA PRO A 155 -1.73 9.97 15.54
C PRO A 155 -2.06 8.52 15.13
N SER A 156 -1.80 8.21 13.87
CA SER A 156 -1.93 6.87 13.29
C SER A 156 -0.93 5.91 13.93
N VAL A 157 -1.41 4.70 14.22
CA VAL A 157 -0.59 3.56 14.66
C VAL A 157 -0.31 2.64 13.47
N LEU A 158 -1.19 2.61 12.46
CA LEU A 158 -1.07 1.76 11.28
C LEU A 158 -0.15 2.33 10.19
N GLU A 159 -0.03 3.65 10.08
CA GLU A 159 0.91 4.33 9.17
C GLU A 159 2.15 4.80 9.94
N HIS A 160 2.29 6.09 10.21
CA HIS A 160 3.37 6.66 11.02
C HIS A 160 2.75 7.72 11.94
N PRO A 161 3.26 7.97 13.16
CA PRO A 161 2.65 8.91 14.09
C PRO A 161 2.55 10.37 13.61
N SER A 162 3.20 10.72 12.50
CA SER A 162 3.02 12.02 11.84
C SER A 162 1.70 12.16 11.09
N PHE A 163 1.04 11.06 10.75
CA PHE A 163 -0.25 11.07 10.07
C PHE A 163 -1.37 11.06 11.10
N PRO A 164 -2.36 11.93 10.97
CA PRO A 164 -3.55 11.83 11.79
C PRO A 164 -4.46 10.71 11.29
N ALA A 165 -5.23 10.15 12.22
CA ALA A 165 -6.19 9.09 11.95
C ALA A 165 -7.45 9.28 12.80
N VAL A 166 -8.55 8.69 12.33
CA VAL A 166 -9.78 8.50 13.11
C VAL A 166 -9.70 7.15 13.80
N ALA A 167 -9.92 7.16 15.10
CA ALA A 167 -10.00 5.97 15.93
C ALA A 167 -11.32 5.90 16.71
N LEU A 168 -11.74 4.68 17.03
CA LEU A 168 -12.90 4.41 17.88
C LEU A 168 -12.51 4.51 19.36
N VAL A 169 -13.39 5.12 20.16
CA VAL A 169 -13.29 5.09 21.64
C VAL A 169 -13.51 3.67 22.16
N HIS A 170 -14.47 2.95 21.58
CA HIS A 170 -14.82 1.58 21.94
C HIS A 170 -14.83 0.68 20.70
N PRO A 171 -13.67 0.12 20.30
CA PRO A 171 -13.57 -0.65 19.06
C PRO A 171 -14.21 -2.04 19.17
N PRO A 172 -14.95 -2.51 18.14
CA PRO A 172 -15.28 -3.92 18.02
C PRO A 172 -14.00 -4.75 17.75
N LYS A 173 -14.05 -6.05 18.02
CA LYS A 173 -12.87 -6.94 18.03
C LYS A 173 -12.09 -6.98 16.72
N PHE A 174 -12.76 -6.80 15.59
CA PHE A 174 -12.10 -6.83 14.28
C PHE A 174 -11.28 -5.56 14.02
N VAL A 175 -11.53 -4.43 14.70
CA VAL A 175 -10.78 -3.18 14.47
C VAL A 175 -9.41 -3.25 15.16
N LYS A 176 -8.34 -3.09 14.39
CA LYS A 176 -6.97 -3.09 14.90
C LYS A 176 -6.58 -1.70 15.38
N HIS A 177 -5.96 -1.63 16.56
CA HIS A 177 -5.49 -0.38 17.18
C HIS A 177 -6.56 0.72 17.24
N SER A 178 -7.84 0.35 17.30
CA SER A 178 -9.00 1.24 17.19
C SER A 178 -9.06 2.10 15.91
N GLU A 179 -8.13 1.98 14.97
CA GLU A 179 -7.99 2.89 13.84
C GLU A 179 -8.90 2.45 12.69
N ILE A 180 -9.72 3.38 12.20
CA ILE A 180 -10.71 3.09 11.15
C ILE A 180 -10.46 3.85 9.85
N ALA A 181 -9.74 4.97 9.90
CA ALA A 181 -9.42 5.74 8.72
C ALA A 181 -8.19 6.63 8.89
N HIS A 182 -7.34 6.71 7.87
CA HIS A 182 -6.24 7.67 7.79
C HIS A 182 -5.93 8.03 6.33
N VAL A 183 -5.31 9.20 6.12
CA VAL A 183 -4.99 9.73 4.79
C VAL A 183 -3.48 9.79 4.62
N HIS A 184 -2.98 9.28 3.50
CA HIS A 184 -1.57 9.37 3.14
C HIS A 184 -1.23 10.71 2.50
N SER A 185 0.07 11.04 2.42
CA SER A 185 0.55 12.31 1.86
C SER A 185 0.20 12.52 0.39
N GLU A 186 -0.01 11.45 -0.36
CA GLU A 186 -0.38 11.44 -1.77
C GLU A 186 -1.90 11.48 -2.00
N GLY A 187 -2.71 11.54 -0.94
CA GLY A 187 -4.16 11.70 -1.02
C GLY A 187 -4.97 10.40 -1.04
N SER A 188 -4.35 9.22 -1.19
CA SER A 188 -5.06 7.96 -0.92
C SER A 188 -5.29 7.78 0.58
N SER A 189 -6.26 6.95 0.95
CA SER A 189 -6.57 6.69 2.36
C SER A 189 -6.79 5.21 2.61
N HIS A 190 -6.55 4.75 3.84
CA HIS A 190 -7.11 3.49 4.30
C HIS A 190 -8.38 3.72 5.09
N VAL A 191 -9.35 2.82 4.93
CA VAL A 191 -10.62 2.80 5.67
C VAL A 191 -11.04 1.37 6.04
N LEU A 192 -11.89 1.21 7.04
CA LEU A 192 -12.62 -0.03 7.35
C LEU A 192 -14.08 0.07 6.92
N LEU A 193 -14.55 -0.86 6.09
CA LEU A 193 -15.91 -0.86 5.55
C LEU A 193 -16.68 -2.13 5.95
N SER A 194 -17.99 -2.18 5.69
CA SER A 194 -18.70 -3.45 5.69
C SER A 194 -18.22 -4.32 4.51
N LEU A 195 -18.52 -5.63 4.52
CA LEU A 195 -18.20 -6.50 3.39
C LEU A 195 -18.91 -6.04 2.11
N GLU A 196 -20.15 -5.55 2.23
CA GLU A 196 -20.92 -5.08 1.07
C GLU A 196 -20.37 -3.76 0.51
N ASP A 197 -20.04 -2.79 1.37
CA ASP A 197 -19.48 -1.52 0.93
C ASP A 197 -18.07 -1.69 0.36
N ALA A 198 -17.23 -2.52 1.00
CA ALA A 198 -15.89 -2.86 0.48
C ALA A 198 -15.98 -3.52 -0.90
N ARG A 199 -16.94 -4.43 -1.09
CA ARG A 199 -17.22 -5.05 -2.39
C ARG A 199 -17.65 -4.02 -3.42
N SER A 200 -18.53 -3.09 -3.04
CA SER A 200 -19.00 -2.02 -3.91
C SER A 200 -17.85 -1.12 -4.36
N VAL A 201 -17.01 -0.64 -3.43
CA VAL A 201 -15.81 0.18 -3.68
C VAL A 201 -14.87 -0.51 -4.68
N LEU A 202 -14.57 -1.79 -4.49
CA LEU A 202 -13.71 -2.53 -5.41
C LEU A 202 -14.37 -2.69 -6.78
N ARG A 203 -15.64 -3.10 -6.85
CA ARG A 203 -16.33 -3.31 -8.13
C ARG A 203 -16.43 -2.04 -8.97
N THR A 204 -16.60 -0.89 -8.31
CA THR A 204 -16.81 0.40 -8.96
C THR A 204 -15.52 1.17 -9.22
N GLY A 205 -14.36 0.64 -8.82
CA GLY A 205 -13.06 1.20 -9.18
C GLY A 205 -12.51 2.27 -8.23
N TRP A 206 -13.13 2.46 -7.06
CA TRP A 206 -12.74 3.50 -6.09
C TRP A 206 -11.59 3.10 -5.17
N GLY A 207 -11.28 1.81 -5.10
CA GLY A 207 -10.24 1.34 -4.20
C GLY A 207 -9.85 -0.11 -4.45
N GLN A 208 -8.91 -0.57 -3.64
CA GLN A 208 -8.38 -1.94 -3.63
C GLN A 208 -8.11 -2.38 -2.21
N ARG A 209 -8.07 -3.70 -1.97
CA ARG A 209 -7.77 -4.22 -0.63
C ARG A 209 -6.31 -3.92 -0.24
N HIS A 210 -6.03 -3.97 1.05
CA HIS A 210 -4.66 -4.10 1.50
C HIS A 210 -4.11 -5.51 1.19
N PRO A 211 -2.85 -5.67 0.73
CA PRO A 211 -2.25 -6.96 0.41
C PRO A 211 -2.35 -8.03 1.52
N ILE A 212 -2.39 -7.65 2.79
CA ILE A 212 -2.47 -8.57 3.95
C ILE A 212 -3.82 -8.53 4.67
N SER A 213 -4.85 -7.94 4.04
CA SER A 213 -6.23 -8.01 4.51
C SER A 213 -6.76 -9.45 4.46
N GLY A 214 -7.40 -9.89 5.55
CA GLY A 214 -7.80 -11.28 5.78
C GLY A 214 -6.67 -12.20 6.25
N VAL A 215 -5.50 -11.64 6.59
CA VAL A 215 -4.36 -12.39 7.17
C VAL A 215 -3.86 -11.71 8.44
N LEU A 216 -3.35 -10.49 8.32
CA LEU A 216 -2.84 -9.69 9.44
C LEU A 216 -3.70 -8.46 9.73
N MET A 217 -4.46 -8.01 8.73
CA MET A 217 -5.44 -6.93 8.84
C MET A 217 -6.85 -7.46 8.58
N PRO A 218 -7.90 -6.75 9.04
CA PRO A 218 -9.27 -7.12 8.74
C PRO A 218 -9.48 -7.24 7.24
N LEU A 219 -10.31 -8.19 6.81
CA LEU A 219 -10.61 -8.38 5.38
C LEU A 219 -11.11 -7.08 4.74
N THR A 220 -11.86 -6.28 5.50
CA THR A 220 -12.46 -5.02 5.09
C THR A 220 -11.54 -3.80 5.18
N TYR A 221 -10.25 -4.01 5.41
CA TYR A 221 -9.24 -2.95 5.36
C TYR A 221 -8.88 -2.63 3.90
N VAL A 222 -9.43 -1.51 3.42
CA VAL A 222 -9.43 -1.12 2.01
C VAL A 222 -8.67 0.19 1.84
N MET A 223 -7.86 0.26 0.79
CA MET A 223 -7.26 1.49 0.30
C MET A 223 -8.23 2.15 -0.68
N ILE A 224 -8.59 3.41 -0.43
CA ILE A 224 -9.35 4.28 -1.34
C ILE A 224 -8.36 5.14 -2.10
N TYR A 225 -8.56 5.26 -3.41
CA TYR A 225 -7.70 6.07 -4.27
C TYR A 225 -7.89 7.56 -4.00
N ALA A 226 -6.83 8.33 -4.27
CA ALA A 226 -6.83 9.76 -4.11
C ALA A 226 -7.89 10.42 -5.02
N PRO A 227 -8.65 11.40 -4.52
CA PRO A 227 -9.66 12.10 -5.32
C PRO A 227 -8.99 13.01 -6.34
N ARG A 228 -9.45 12.97 -7.59
CA ARG A 228 -8.91 13.81 -8.68
C ARG A 228 -9.55 15.18 -8.78
N ASP A 229 -10.78 15.30 -8.29
CA ASP A 229 -11.61 16.50 -8.34
C ASP A 229 -12.58 16.53 -7.15
N GLU A 230 -13.36 17.61 -7.05
CA GLU A 230 -14.34 17.81 -5.97
C GLU A 230 -15.44 16.75 -5.96
N HIS A 231 -15.80 16.19 -7.12
CA HIS A 231 -16.81 15.13 -7.20
C HIS A 231 -16.27 13.83 -6.57
N GLU A 232 -15.05 13.45 -6.91
CA GLU A 232 -14.37 12.29 -6.30
C GLU A 232 -14.15 12.50 -4.80
N LEU A 233 -13.88 13.73 -4.37
CA LEU A 233 -13.76 14.05 -2.95
C LEU A 233 -15.08 13.84 -2.20
N GLU A 234 -16.23 14.21 -2.79
CA GLU A 234 -17.54 13.91 -2.19
C GLU A 234 -17.85 12.40 -2.15
N VAL A 235 -17.39 11.65 -3.15
CA VAL A 235 -17.46 10.18 -3.12
C VAL A 235 -16.59 9.63 -1.98
N TRP A 236 -15.37 10.14 -1.82
CA TRP A 236 -14.50 9.77 -0.71
C TRP A 236 -15.15 10.08 0.65
N LYS A 237 -15.75 11.27 0.82
CA LYS A 237 -16.50 11.64 2.05
C LYS A 237 -17.65 10.67 2.31
N ASN A 238 -18.39 10.24 1.28
CA ASN A 238 -19.44 9.23 1.40
C ASN A 238 -18.90 7.88 1.90
N ILE A 239 -17.78 7.40 1.36
CA ILE A 239 -17.13 6.16 1.79
C ILE A 239 -16.66 6.26 3.24
N VAL A 240 -16.06 7.38 3.64
CA VAL A 240 -15.61 7.60 5.03
C VAL A 240 -16.78 7.64 6.00
N ARG A 241 -17.91 8.28 5.65
CA ARG A 241 -19.11 8.23 6.49
C ARG A 241 -19.63 6.81 6.66
N ALA A 242 -19.63 6.01 5.59
CA ALA A 242 -20.01 4.60 5.66
C ALA A 242 -19.08 3.81 6.58
N SER A 243 -17.77 4.10 6.55
CA SER A 243 -16.78 3.51 7.47
C SER A 243 -17.11 3.80 8.93
N VAL A 244 -17.39 5.06 9.26
CA VAL A 244 -17.81 5.46 10.62
C VAL A 244 -19.09 4.72 11.00
N ALA A 245 -20.13 4.81 10.18
CA ALA A 245 -21.43 4.24 10.49
C ALA A 245 -21.39 2.72 10.69
N PHE A 246 -20.65 1.99 9.85
CA PHE A 246 -20.45 0.55 10.01
C PHE A 246 -19.71 0.22 11.31
N THR A 247 -18.61 0.91 11.59
CA THR A 247 -17.74 0.59 12.73
C THR A 247 -18.32 1.02 14.08
N THR A 248 -19.37 1.85 14.07
CA THR A 248 -20.13 2.27 15.26
C THR A 248 -21.55 1.72 15.31
N ALA A 249 -21.93 0.79 14.42
CA ALA A 249 -23.26 0.17 14.44
C ALA A 249 -23.42 -0.79 15.63
N GLU A 250 -24.63 -0.82 16.22
CA GLU A 250 -24.99 -1.64 17.38
C GLU A 250 -25.74 -2.94 17.01
#